data_AF-A0A1H8C9L2-F1
#
_entry.id   AF-A0A1H8C9L2-F1
#
_cell.length_a   1.000
_cell.length_b   1.000
_cell.length_c   1.000
_cell.angle_alpha   90.00
_cell.angle_beta   90.00
_cell.angle_gamma   90.00
#
_symmetry.space_group_name_H-M   'P 1'
#
loop_
_entity.id
_entity.type
_entity.pdbx_description
1 polymer ?
#
loop_
_entity_poly.entity_id
_entity_poly.type
_entity_poly.pdbx_seq_one_letter_code
_entity_poly.pdbx_strand_id
1 'polypeptide(L)'
;MRLCKAALAATLVSLASSWASPCFAESSAAIPVNNPPAQQNALIDLLALMSGHCKTLKVAGRTFDCKTVAYAHGDKGRVNFAVAVDDPTDENHVVSFSGENGKRADDNSYELPIDRMLLNSKDRPKVDGLPVPAEQASTGICRQTGNFAAKKVNDVTCSATDSEGRRYELLFVSDGTPVSVRRIRQSSPSIQDPFK
;
A
#
# COMPACT_ATOMS: atom_id res chain seq x y z
N MET A 1 -22.76 -51.68 -52.95
CA MET A 1 -23.52 -52.85 -53.46
C MET A 1 -23.67 -53.86 -52.33
N ARG A 2 -24.88 -54.43 -52.17
CA ARG A 2 -25.30 -55.49 -51.21
C ARG A 2 -25.57 -54.95 -49.78
N LEU A 3 -26.80 -54.56 -49.39
CA LEU A 3 -28.06 -55.31 -49.18
C LEU A 3 -27.93 -56.53 -48.25
N CYS A 4 -28.65 -56.49 -47.12
CA CYS A 4 -29.66 -57.47 -46.65
C CYS A 4 -29.75 -57.43 -45.11
N LYS A 5 -30.82 -56.88 -44.53
CA LYS A 5 -32.14 -57.47 -44.22
C LYS A 5 -32.21 -58.13 -42.82
N ALA A 6 -33.02 -57.47 -41.99
CA ALA A 6 -33.90 -57.90 -40.89
C ALA A 6 -33.94 -59.37 -40.45
N ALA A 7 -34.09 -59.57 -39.14
CA ALA A 7 -34.94 -60.62 -38.57
C ALA A 7 -35.50 -60.18 -37.20
N LEU A 8 -36.81 -60.41 -37.04
CA LEU A 8 -37.63 -60.21 -35.84
C LEU A 8 -37.36 -61.27 -34.77
N ALA A 9 -37.63 -60.93 -33.50
CA ALA A 9 -38.36 -61.81 -32.59
C ALA A 9 -38.89 -61.01 -31.39
N ALA A 10 -40.21 -61.10 -31.19
CA ALA A 10 -40.95 -60.56 -30.06
C ALA A 10 -41.43 -61.72 -29.18
N THR A 11 -41.32 -61.61 -27.85
CA THR A 11 -42.09 -62.33 -26.81
C THR A 11 -41.74 -61.70 -25.46
N LEU A 12 -42.62 -60.94 -24.79
CA LEU A 12 -43.80 -61.32 -23.96
C LEU A 12 -43.47 -61.58 -22.47
N VAL A 13 -44.15 -60.80 -21.62
CA VAL A 13 -44.74 -61.16 -20.31
C VAL A 13 -43.93 -60.85 -19.02
N SER A 14 -44.27 -59.68 -18.47
CA SER A 14 -44.62 -59.35 -17.06
C SER A 14 -43.78 -59.84 -15.88
N LEU A 15 -43.49 -58.93 -14.94
CA LEU A 15 -44.21 -58.80 -13.65
C LEU A 15 -43.62 -57.64 -12.84
N ALA A 16 -44.48 -57.02 -12.04
CA ALA A 16 -44.21 -55.85 -11.24
C ALA A 16 -43.22 -56.09 -10.09
N SER A 17 -42.35 -55.12 -9.85
CA SER A 17 -41.83 -54.82 -8.51
C SER A 17 -41.30 -53.39 -8.51
N SER A 18 -42.14 -52.48 -8.01
CA SER A 18 -41.75 -51.21 -7.41
C SER A 18 -40.53 -51.41 -6.52
N TRP A 19 -39.49 -50.57 -6.64
CA TRP A 19 -38.62 -50.11 -5.55
C TRP A 19 -38.09 -48.71 -5.87
N ALA A 20 -37.97 -47.94 -4.79
CA ALA A 20 -37.65 -46.52 -4.70
C ALA A 20 -36.59 -46.03 -5.69
N SER A 21 -36.88 -44.90 -6.34
CA SER A 21 -35.84 -44.05 -6.89
C SER A 21 -34.88 -43.69 -5.75
N PRO A 22 -33.59 -44.03 -5.83
CA PRO A 22 -32.62 -43.35 -5.01
C PRO A 22 -32.62 -41.90 -5.51
N CYS A 23 -33.11 -40.99 -4.68
CA CYS A 23 -32.69 -39.60 -4.77
C CYS A 23 -31.16 -39.62 -4.69
N PHE A 24 -30.50 -39.58 -5.84
CA PHE A 24 -29.13 -39.14 -5.89
C PHE A 24 -29.17 -37.70 -5.39
N ALA A 25 -28.89 -37.54 -4.11
CA ALA A 25 -28.37 -36.30 -3.57
C ALA A 25 -27.06 -36.07 -4.31
N GLU A 26 -27.16 -35.40 -5.46
CA GLU A 26 -26.02 -34.87 -6.18
C GLU A 26 -25.35 -33.91 -5.21
N SER A 27 -24.28 -34.39 -4.58
CA SER A 27 -23.40 -33.55 -3.79
C SER A 27 -22.94 -32.47 -4.76
N SER A 28 -23.49 -31.27 -4.62
CA SER A 28 -23.03 -30.08 -5.34
C SER A 28 -21.55 -29.95 -5.05
N ALA A 29 -20.73 -30.51 -5.94
CA ALA A 29 -19.31 -30.29 -5.93
C ALA A 29 -19.15 -28.79 -6.04
N ALA A 30 -18.58 -28.19 -4.99
CA ALA A 30 -18.28 -26.77 -4.97
C ALA A 30 -17.50 -26.46 -6.25
N ILE A 31 -18.08 -25.63 -7.11
CA ILE A 31 -17.41 -25.16 -8.31
C ILE A 31 -16.09 -24.56 -7.82
N PRO A 32 -14.92 -25.07 -8.23
CA PRO A 32 -13.66 -24.45 -7.88
C PRO A 32 -13.65 -23.10 -8.59
N VAL A 33 -14.05 -22.06 -7.87
CA VAL A 33 -13.86 -20.68 -8.30
C VAL A 33 -12.35 -20.46 -8.29
N ASN A 34 -11.72 -20.71 -9.44
CA ASN A 34 -10.35 -20.32 -9.71
C ASN A 34 -10.35 -18.80 -9.88
N ASN A 35 -10.57 -18.07 -8.78
CA ASN A 35 -10.22 -16.66 -8.74
C ASN A 35 -8.70 -16.62 -8.86
N PRO A 36 -8.14 -15.98 -9.92
CA PRO A 36 -6.74 -15.59 -9.88
C PRO A 36 -6.53 -14.89 -8.53
N PRO A 37 -5.48 -15.21 -7.76
CA PRO A 37 -5.20 -14.45 -6.55
C PRO A 37 -5.18 -12.99 -6.97
N ALA A 38 -6.12 -12.19 -6.45
CA ALA A 38 -6.08 -10.75 -6.65
C ALA A 38 -4.65 -10.34 -6.31
N GLN A 39 -3.96 -9.73 -7.26
CA GLN A 39 -2.58 -9.32 -7.07
C GLN A 39 -2.59 -8.30 -5.94
N GLN A 40 -2.28 -8.81 -4.75
CA GLN A 40 -2.38 -8.14 -3.47
C GLN A 40 -1.21 -7.16 -3.40
N ASN A 41 -1.49 -5.94 -3.87
CA ASN A 41 -0.57 -4.83 -3.92
C ASN A 41 -0.53 -4.19 -2.53
N ALA A 42 0.50 -4.52 -1.75
CA ALA A 42 0.79 -3.78 -0.54
C ALA A 42 1.24 -2.38 -0.93
N LEU A 43 0.35 -1.38 -0.81
CA LEU A 43 0.68 0.02 -1.10
C LEU A 43 1.98 0.49 -0.42
N ILE A 44 2.33 -0.11 0.73
CA ILE A 44 3.59 0.07 1.45
C ILE A 44 4.12 -1.32 1.85
N ASP A 45 5.36 -1.63 1.50
CA ASP A 45 6.03 -2.90 1.86
C ASP A 45 7.09 -2.72 2.97
N LEU A 46 7.59 -1.50 3.16
CA LEU A 46 8.57 -1.14 4.17
C LEU A 46 8.27 0.25 4.75
N LEU A 47 8.19 0.32 6.07
CA LEU A 47 8.04 1.54 6.84
C LEU A 47 9.21 1.69 7.82
N ALA A 48 9.84 2.85 7.84
CA ALA A 48 10.88 3.19 8.79
C ALA A 48 10.54 4.52 9.49
N LEU A 49 10.35 4.46 10.80
CA LEU A 49 9.99 5.61 11.62
C LEU A 49 11.22 6.18 12.33
N MET A 50 11.45 7.47 12.14
CA MET A 50 12.59 8.22 12.67
C MET A 50 12.08 9.25 13.68
N SER A 51 12.58 9.19 14.91
CA SER A 51 12.30 10.15 15.98
C SER A 51 13.37 11.25 16.01
N GLY A 52 12.96 12.48 16.27
CA GLY A 52 13.87 13.61 16.30
C GLY A 52 13.13 14.94 16.33
N HIS A 53 13.65 15.92 15.61
CA HIS A 53 13.03 17.24 15.49
C HIS A 53 13.29 17.85 14.11
N CYS A 54 12.37 18.70 13.66
CA CYS A 54 12.59 19.56 12.50
C CYS A 54 13.37 20.82 12.93
N LYS A 55 14.56 21.03 12.37
CA LYS A 55 15.22 22.35 12.40
C LYS A 55 14.58 23.32 11.42
N THR A 56 14.02 22.79 10.33
CA THR A 56 13.24 23.56 9.36
C THR A 56 12.15 22.66 8.84
N LEU A 57 10.91 23.12 8.92
CA LEU A 57 9.81 22.59 8.13
C LEU A 57 9.02 23.77 7.61
N LYS A 58 9.04 23.97 6.29
CA LYS A 58 8.24 24.98 5.62
C LYS A 58 7.32 24.32 4.63
N VAL A 59 6.04 24.61 4.73
CA VAL A 59 4.99 24.10 3.85
C VAL A 59 4.30 25.28 3.22
N ALA A 60 4.50 25.46 1.91
CA ALA A 60 3.98 26.61 1.16
C ALA A 60 4.28 27.97 1.82
N GLY A 61 5.50 28.14 2.34
CA GLY A 61 5.96 29.37 2.98
C GLY A 61 5.60 29.54 4.46
N ARG A 62 4.78 28.65 5.05
CA ARG A 62 4.48 28.63 6.48
C ARG A 62 5.46 27.71 7.21
N THR A 63 6.02 28.17 8.32
CA THR A 63 6.93 27.37 9.16
C THR A 63 6.14 26.56 10.19
N PHE A 64 6.56 25.32 10.39
CA PHE A 64 6.00 24.39 11.37
C PHE A 64 7.11 23.67 12.13
N ASP A 65 6.73 23.03 13.22
CA ASP A 65 7.56 22.06 13.93
C ASP A 65 7.17 20.62 13.56
N CYS A 66 8.05 19.67 13.87
CA CYS A 66 7.77 18.25 13.73
C CYS A 66 8.62 17.45 14.72
N LYS A 67 8.16 16.24 15.07
CA LYS A 67 8.90 15.31 15.95
C LYS A 67 9.26 14.00 15.27
N THR A 68 8.59 13.68 14.17
CA THR A 68 8.68 12.36 13.55
C THR A 68 8.67 12.49 12.04
N VAL A 69 9.57 11.74 11.40
CA VAL A 69 9.57 11.53 9.95
C VAL A 69 9.48 10.04 9.69
N ALA A 70 8.61 9.65 8.77
CA ALA A 70 8.48 8.29 8.29
C ALA A 70 9.01 8.18 6.86
N TYR A 71 9.87 7.20 6.63
CA TYR A 71 10.19 6.70 5.31
C TYR A 71 9.24 5.54 4.99
N ALA A 72 8.48 5.65 3.91
CA ALA A 72 7.62 4.59 3.42
C ALA A 72 8.02 4.23 1.99
N HIS A 73 8.32 2.96 1.75
CA HIS A 73 8.54 2.40 0.42
C HIS A 73 7.29 1.62 0.00
N GLY A 74 6.78 1.93 -1.19
CA GLY A 74 5.66 1.26 -1.80
C GLY A 74 6.08 0.08 -2.67
N ASP A 75 5.16 -0.86 -2.89
CA ASP A 75 5.35 -2.03 -3.76
C ASP A 75 5.83 -1.71 -5.18
N LYS A 76 5.46 -0.55 -5.73
CA LYS A 76 5.88 -0.09 -7.06
C LYS A 76 7.15 0.77 -7.04
N GLY A 77 7.89 0.78 -5.93
CA GLY A 77 9.17 1.51 -5.80
C GLY A 77 9.02 3.01 -5.56
N ARG A 78 7.79 3.51 -5.42
CA ARG A 78 7.53 4.89 -4.98
C ARG A 78 7.85 5.02 -3.50
N VAL A 79 8.53 6.10 -3.14
CA VAL A 79 8.97 6.36 -1.77
C VAL A 79 8.39 7.67 -1.28
N ASN A 80 8.04 7.70 0.00
CA ASN A 80 7.57 8.89 0.69
C ASN A 80 8.43 9.17 1.92
N PHE A 81 8.90 10.40 2.06
CA PHE A 81 9.30 10.95 3.35
C PHE A 81 8.11 11.74 3.91
N ALA A 82 7.34 11.12 4.79
CA ALA A 82 6.16 11.70 5.41
C ALA A 82 6.53 12.35 6.75
N VAL A 83 6.12 13.61 6.92
CA VAL A 83 6.37 14.41 8.12
C VAL A 83 5.06 14.62 8.83
N ALA A 84 4.96 14.16 10.07
CA ALA A 84 3.85 14.53 10.95
C ALA A 84 4.08 15.96 11.43
N VAL A 85 3.25 16.88 10.96
CA VAL A 85 3.37 18.31 11.24
C VAL A 85 2.75 18.59 12.60
N ASP A 86 3.47 19.31 13.46
CA ASP A 86 2.93 19.82 14.72
C ASP A 86 2.13 21.09 14.43
N ASP A 87 0.86 20.92 14.04
CA ASP A 87 -0.07 22.01 13.72
C ASP A 87 -1.25 22.01 14.70
N PRO A 88 -1.34 22.98 15.63
CA PRO A 88 -2.42 23.03 16.61
C PRO A 88 -3.80 23.31 16.00
N THR A 89 -3.86 23.67 14.71
CA THR A 89 -5.12 23.92 14.00
C THR A 89 -5.58 22.76 13.13
N ASP A 90 -4.73 21.74 12.95
CA ASP A 90 -4.98 20.59 12.10
C ASP A 90 -4.36 19.30 12.67
N GLU A 91 -5.19 18.55 13.39
CA GLU A 91 -4.80 17.30 14.08
C GLU A 91 -4.34 16.17 13.14
N ASN A 92 -4.54 16.30 11.82
CA ASN A 92 -4.12 15.30 10.83
C ASN A 92 -3.21 15.90 9.75
N HIS A 93 -2.46 16.95 10.09
CA HIS A 93 -1.55 17.61 9.17
C HIS A 93 -0.32 16.74 8.91
N VAL A 94 -0.25 16.15 7.71
CA VAL A 94 0.89 15.35 7.26
C VAL A 94 1.32 15.84 5.88
N VAL A 95 2.62 16.08 5.72
CA VAL A 95 3.20 16.47 4.44
C VAL A 95 4.19 15.40 4.02
N SER A 96 4.02 14.86 2.82
CA SER A 96 4.94 13.85 2.28
C SER A 96 5.65 14.34 1.03
N PHE A 97 6.97 14.19 1.02
CA PHE A 97 7.80 14.33 -0.16
C PHE A 97 7.82 12.98 -0.88
N SER A 98 7.17 12.90 -2.03
CA SER A 98 6.97 11.64 -2.77
C SER A 98 7.77 11.64 -4.07
N GLY A 99 8.34 10.48 -4.38
CA GLY A 99 9.19 10.33 -5.54
C GLY A 99 9.36 8.89 -5.98
N GLU A 100 9.95 8.73 -7.15
CA GLU A 100 10.35 7.44 -7.73
C GLU A 100 11.85 7.45 -8.03
N ASN A 101 12.42 6.28 -8.32
CA ASN A 101 13.82 6.13 -8.71
C ASN A 101 14.81 6.62 -7.64
N GLY A 102 14.46 6.44 -6.37
CA GLY A 102 15.39 6.70 -5.28
C GLY A 102 16.61 5.78 -5.33
N LYS A 103 17.77 6.31 -4.95
CA LYS A 103 19.05 5.62 -5.07
C LYS A 103 19.87 5.80 -3.80
N ARG A 104 20.61 4.75 -3.43
CA ARG A 104 21.69 4.88 -2.45
C ARG A 104 22.91 5.43 -3.17
N ALA A 105 23.43 6.56 -2.70
CA ALA A 105 24.70 7.08 -3.22
C ALA A 105 25.89 6.38 -2.56
N ASP A 106 25.75 5.99 -1.28
CA ASP A 106 26.67 5.11 -0.55
C ASP A 106 25.92 4.40 0.61
N ASP A 107 26.65 3.68 1.47
CA ASP A 107 26.07 2.94 2.61
C ASP A 107 25.36 3.82 3.65
N ASN A 108 25.67 5.12 3.67
CA ASN A 108 25.18 6.10 4.62
C ASN A 108 24.44 7.26 3.94
N SER A 109 24.07 7.13 2.67
CA SER A 109 23.34 8.19 1.97
C SER A 109 22.32 7.65 0.98
N TYR A 110 21.16 8.30 0.98
CA TYR A 110 20.05 8.00 0.08
C TYR A 110 19.51 9.29 -0.52
N GLU A 111 19.28 9.28 -1.84
CA GLU A 111 18.68 10.38 -2.58
C GLU A 111 17.36 9.93 -3.20
N LEU A 112 16.36 10.80 -3.12
CA LEU A 112 15.07 10.60 -3.75
C LEU A 112 14.69 11.85 -4.56
N PRO A 113 14.65 11.77 -5.90
CA PRO A 113 14.01 12.79 -6.72
C PRO A 113 12.53 12.90 -6.37
N ILE A 114 12.03 14.12 -6.15
CA ILE A 114 10.63 14.38 -5.82
C ILE A 114 9.88 14.80 -7.08
N ASP A 115 8.75 14.15 -7.32
CA ASP A 115 7.83 14.45 -8.43
C ASP A 115 6.46 14.94 -7.95
N ARG A 116 6.14 14.76 -6.66
CA ARG A 116 4.92 15.29 -6.05
C ARG A 116 5.03 15.46 -4.54
N MET A 117 4.31 16.45 -4.04
CA MET A 117 3.97 16.58 -2.63
C MET A 117 2.61 15.93 -2.37
N LEU A 118 2.49 15.23 -1.24
CA LEU A 118 1.21 14.72 -0.76
C LEU A 118 0.84 15.50 0.51
N LEU A 119 -0.28 16.23 0.45
CA LEU A 119 -0.71 17.13 1.52
C LEU A 119 -1.97 16.56 2.17
N ASN A 120 -1.86 16.16 3.42
CA ASN A 120 -2.97 15.66 4.21
C ASN A 120 -3.35 16.66 5.31
N SER A 121 -4.65 16.77 5.55
CA SER A 121 -5.27 17.59 6.59
C SER A 121 -6.51 16.88 7.14
N LYS A 122 -7.03 17.34 8.27
CA LYS A 122 -8.23 16.78 8.90
C LYS A 122 -9.48 16.77 8.01
N ASP A 123 -9.59 17.74 7.10
CA ASP A 123 -10.77 17.95 6.24
C ASP A 123 -10.65 17.22 4.88
N ARG A 124 -9.60 16.43 4.67
CA ARG A 124 -9.43 15.67 3.42
C ARG A 124 -10.56 14.65 3.24
N PRO A 125 -11.03 14.45 1.98
CA PRO A 125 -12.00 13.40 1.69
C PRO A 125 -11.44 12.03 2.09
N LYS A 126 -12.34 11.14 2.51
CA LYS A 126 -12.00 9.78 2.91
C LYS A 126 -12.56 8.79 1.91
N VAL A 127 -11.78 7.75 1.59
CA VAL A 127 -12.21 6.57 0.83
C VAL A 127 -12.02 5.37 1.74
N ASP A 128 -13.07 4.57 1.92
CA ASP A 128 -13.10 3.45 2.88
C ASP A 128 -12.68 3.84 4.31
N GLY A 129 -13.00 5.08 4.72
CA GLY A 129 -12.65 5.63 6.03
C GLY A 129 -11.21 6.16 6.16
N LEU A 130 -10.38 6.00 5.13
CA LEU A 130 -8.99 6.47 5.12
C LEU A 130 -8.87 7.82 4.40
N PRO A 131 -8.16 8.82 4.97
CA PRO A 131 -7.99 10.12 4.33
C PRO A 131 -7.14 10.00 3.06
N VAL A 132 -7.57 10.69 2.00
CA VAL A 132 -6.86 10.74 0.72
C VAL A 132 -6.09 12.07 0.62
N PRO A 133 -4.75 12.06 0.62
CA PRO A 133 -3.97 13.29 0.49
C PRO A 133 -4.26 14.04 -0.80
N ALA A 134 -4.05 15.36 -0.79
CA ALA A 134 -4.02 16.16 -2.00
C ALA A 134 -2.67 15.95 -2.69
N GLU A 135 -2.69 15.57 -3.97
CA GLU A 135 -1.47 15.48 -4.76
C GLU A 135 -1.16 16.83 -5.38
N GLN A 136 0.06 17.30 -5.19
CA GLN A 136 0.56 18.50 -5.83
C GLN A 136 1.81 18.14 -6.63
N ALA A 137 1.73 18.28 -7.96
CA ALA A 137 2.88 18.09 -8.82
C ALA A 137 4.02 19.04 -8.41
N SER A 138 5.22 18.49 -8.20
CA SER A 138 6.36 19.25 -7.71
C SER A 138 7.67 18.70 -8.26
N THR A 139 8.71 19.51 -8.20
CA THR A 139 10.07 19.10 -8.58
C THR A 139 10.99 19.37 -7.41
N GLY A 140 11.78 18.37 -7.03
CA GLY A 140 12.67 18.50 -5.88
C GLY A 140 13.57 17.31 -5.63
N ILE A 141 14.20 17.32 -4.47
CA ILE A 141 15.04 16.22 -3.99
C ILE A 141 14.94 16.09 -2.48
N CYS A 142 14.90 14.86 -1.99
CA CYS A 142 15.19 14.50 -0.61
C CYS A 142 16.55 13.80 -0.53
N ARG A 143 17.31 14.12 0.51
CA ARG A 143 18.54 13.44 0.90
C ARG A 143 18.38 12.97 2.33
N GLN A 144 18.70 11.71 2.57
CA GLN A 144 18.78 11.13 3.90
C GLN A 144 20.23 10.71 4.15
N THR A 145 20.77 11.04 5.32
CA THR A 145 22.12 10.60 5.73
C THR A 145 22.05 9.65 6.93
N GLY A 146 23.02 8.74 7.01
CA GLY A 146 23.00 7.59 7.90
C GLY A 146 22.48 6.32 7.20
N ASN A 147 22.35 5.26 7.98
CA ASN A 147 22.13 3.91 7.48
C ASN A 147 20.85 3.30 8.06
N PHE A 148 19.84 3.13 7.21
CA PHE A 148 18.58 2.47 7.56
C PHE A 148 18.75 1.02 8.03
N ALA A 149 19.68 0.26 7.43
CA ALA A 149 19.93 -1.13 7.81
C ALA A 149 20.58 -1.23 9.20
N ALA A 150 21.46 -0.28 9.54
CA ALA A 150 22.03 -0.12 10.88
C ALA A 150 21.07 0.59 11.86
N LYS A 151 19.86 0.97 11.42
CA LYS A 151 18.87 1.74 12.19
C LYS A 151 19.38 3.08 12.73
N LYS A 152 20.35 3.67 12.05
CA LYS A 152 21.01 4.93 12.46
C LYS A 152 20.87 5.96 11.35
N VAL A 153 19.79 6.73 11.37
CA VAL A 153 19.63 7.90 10.50
C VAL A 153 20.09 9.13 11.27
N ASN A 154 20.81 10.03 10.61
CA ASN A 154 21.28 11.28 11.20
C ASN A 154 20.34 12.44 10.84
N ASP A 155 20.07 12.63 9.55
CA ASP A 155 19.21 13.70 9.07
C ASP A 155 18.45 13.32 7.79
N VAL A 156 17.36 14.06 7.56
CA VAL A 156 16.62 14.06 6.29
C VAL A 156 16.43 15.51 5.86
N THR A 157 16.93 15.84 4.69
CA THR A 157 16.81 17.16 4.08
C THR A 157 16.01 17.06 2.79
N CYS A 158 14.95 17.85 2.64
CA CYS A 158 14.17 17.89 1.41
C CYS A 158 13.94 19.32 0.93
N SER A 159 13.92 19.50 -0.38
CA SER A 159 13.47 20.73 -1.02
C SER A 159 12.66 20.38 -2.26
N ALA A 160 11.45 20.92 -2.36
CA ALA A 160 10.60 20.78 -3.52
C ALA A 160 9.84 22.09 -3.81
N THR A 161 9.54 22.33 -5.08
CA THR A 161 8.72 23.46 -5.54
C THR A 161 7.62 22.92 -6.43
N ASP A 162 6.37 23.35 -6.20
CA ASP A 162 5.26 22.96 -7.06
C ASP A 162 5.07 23.87 -8.28
N SER A 163 4.12 23.51 -9.13
CA SER A 163 3.74 24.26 -10.33
C SER A 163 3.26 25.70 -10.05
N GLU A 164 2.82 26.00 -8.83
CA GLU A 164 2.38 27.34 -8.41
C GLU A 164 3.53 28.16 -7.81
N GLY A 165 4.74 27.61 -7.75
CA GLY A 165 5.91 28.26 -7.14
C GLY A 165 5.94 28.17 -5.62
N ARG A 166 5.04 27.40 -4.99
CA ARG A 166 5.04 27.20 -3.54
C ARG A 166 6.18 26.26 -3.17
N ARG A 167 6.92 26.61 -2.12
CA ARG A 167 8.12 25.89 -1.69
C ARG A 167 7.83 25.02 -0.47
N TYR A 168 8.43 23.85 -0.48
CA TYR A 168 8.39 22.86 0.60
C TYR A 168 9.82 22.53 1.01
N GLU A 169 10.14 22.75 2.27
CA GLU A 169 11.50 22.59 2.79
C GLU A 169 11.45 21.77 4.08
N LEU A 170 12.36 20.81 4.21
CA LEU A 170 12.55 19.99 5.39
C LEU A 170 14.03 19.92 5.73
N LEU A 171 14.35 20.11 7.00
CA LEU A 171 15.58 19.69 7.65
C LEU A 171 15.20 19.03 8.97
N PHE A 172 15.17 17.71 8.97
CA PHE A 172 14.95 16.87 10.15
C PHE A 172 16.28 16.36 10.68
N VAL A 173 16.43 16.34 12.00
CA VAL A 173 17.60 15.80 12.69
C VAL A 173 17.13 14.76 13.70
N SER A 174 17.71 13.57 13.61
CA SER A 174 17.48 12.45 14.53
C SER A 174 17.91 12.79 15.95
N ASP A 175 17.17 12.30 16.94
CA ASP A 175 17.54 12.38 18.36
C ASP A 175 18.51 11.26 18.80
N GLY A 176 18.90 10.38 17.88
CA GLY A 176 19.76 9.23 18.15
C GLY A 176 18.99 7.95 18.55
N THR A 177 17.67 8.02 18.69
CA THR A 177 16.82 6.84 18.89
C THR A 177 16.93 5.92 17.68
N PRO A 178 17.12 4.60 17.88
CA PRO A 178 17.17 3.65 16.77
C PRO A 178 15.90 3.69 15.92
N VAL A 179 16.07 3.74 14.60
CA VAL A 179 14.96 3.76 13.65
C VAL A 179 14.12 2.49 13.78
N SER A 180 12.81 2.67 13.91
CA SER A 180 11.84 1.57 13.97
C SER A 180 11.50 1.13 12.55
N VAL A 181 11.95 -0.06 12.15
CA VAL A 181 11.74 -0.60 10.79
C VAL A 181 10.71 -1.72 10.84
N ARG A 182 9.65 -1.60 10.05
CA ARG A 182 8.57 -2.57 9.90
C ARG A 182 8.45 -2.96 8.43
N ARG A 183 8.62 -4.24 8.12
CA ARG A 183 8.23 -4.80 6.83
C ARG A 183 6.77 -5.20 6.90
N ILE A 184 5.96 -4.66 6.00
CA ILE A 184 4.54 -4.97 5.95
C ILE A 184 4.39 -6.16 5.02
N ARG A 185 4.06 -7.32 5.59
CA ARG A 185 3.60 -8.48 4.83
C ARG A 185 2.08 -8.42 4.81
N GLN A 186 1.47 -8.37 3.62
CA GLN A 186 0.03 -8.55 3.53
C GLN A 186 -0.33 -9.98 3.95
N SER A 187 -1.22 -10.10 4.92
CA SER A 187 -1.91 -11.34 5.24
C SER A 187 -3.05 -11.55 4.26
N SER A 188 -3.40 -12.82 3.98
CA SER A 188 -4.61 -13.16 3.24
C SER A 188 -5.84 -12.45 3.85
N PRO A 189 -6.81 -11.98 3.05
CA PRO A 189 -8.02 -11.34 3.56
C PRO A 189 -8.69 -12.24 4.60
N SER A 190 -8.81 -11.73 5.83
CA SER A 190 -9.52 -12.37 6.93
C SER A 190 -10.94 -11.82 6.95
N ILE A 191 -11.95 -12.69 6.94
CA ILE A 191 -13.37 -12.31 7.13
C ILE A 191 -13.62 -11.81 8.56
N GLN A 192 -12.71 -12.10 9.49
CA GLN A 192 -12.75 -11.57 10.84
C GLN A 192 -12.15 -10.17 10.84
N ASP A 193 -12.99 -9.19 11.18
CA ASP A 193 -12.59 -7.84 11.54
C ASP A 193 -11.64 -7.91 12.76
N PRO A 194 -10.35 -7.56 12.62
CA PRO A 194 -9.40 -7.65 13.73
C PRO A 194 -9.60 -6.54 14.77
N PHE A 195 -10.54 -5.61 14.56
CA PHE A 195 -10.84 -4.49 15.45
C PHE A 195 -12.20 -4.62 16.17
N LYS A 196 -12.84 -5.80 16.11
CA LYS A 196 -14.04 -6.14 16.88
C LYS A 196 -13.73 -6.87 18.18
#